data_AF-A0A1Y5PI95-F1
#
_entry.id   AF-A0A1Y5PI95-F1
#
_cell.length_a   1.000
_cell.length_b   1.000
_cell.length_c   1.000
_cell.angle_alpha   90.00
_cell.angle_beta   90.00
_cell.angle_gamma   90.00
#
_symmetry.space_group_name_H-M   'P 1'
#
loop_
_entity.id
_entity.type
_entity.pdbx_description
1 polymer ?
#
loop_
_entity_poly.entity_id
_entity_poly.type
_entity_poly.pdbx_seq_one_letter_code
_entity_poly.pdbx_strand_id
1 'polypeptide(L)'
;MYYFALLHGQQRDLTADEASREMAAYIDFHTRAAAAIRAGDALASAAEAVQITGGPDAPVVTDGPYAEGAEIAGGYYVFEAENLDDALQLARQVPAAQYGSVEVWPMVFWNPVDRPTTDSDWLALLLEPADGVNIPGSADWEQGLAQHAEFGEAAGAHILGGAPLHPPSTATTVRVRDGEMVLTDGPYAEGAEVANGYYILSAADRDEATKIASMIPASVVHLRRLAGVSGL
;
A
#
# COMPACT_ATOMS: atom_id res chain seq x y z
N MET A 1 8.12 14.62 7.11
CA MET A 1 8.21 13.79 5.88
C MET A 1 7.10 12.77 5.91
N TYR A 2 6.71 12.21 4.76
CA TYR A 2 5.66 11.20 4.69
C TYR A 2 6.23 9.82 4.38
N TYR A 3 5.67 8.82 5.04
CA TYR A 3 6.08 7.42 4.91
C TYR A 3 4.88 6.55 4.62
N PHE A 4 4.96 5.73 3.59
CA PHE A 4 3.98 4.71 3.28
C PHE A 4 4.32 3.46 4.07
N ALA A 5 3.37 2.93 4.84
CA ALA A 5 3.53 1.73 5.65
C ALA A 5 2.57 0.66 5.15
N LEU A 6 3.08 -0.39 4.51
CA LEU A 6 2.29 -1.51 3.99
C LEU A 6 2.27 -2.65 5.01
N LEU A 7 1.07 -3.10 5.38
CA LEU A 7 0.87 -4.13 6.40
C LEU A 7 0.78 -5.49 5.72
N HIS A 8 1.77 -6.34 5.94
CA HIS A 8 1.79 -7.71 5.45
C HIS A 8 1.45 -8.69 6.57
N GLY A 9 0.72 -9.74 6.24
CA GLY A 9 0.44 -10.84 7.16
C GLY A 9 -0.32 -11.96 6.48
N GLN A 10 -0.48 -13.07 7.17
CA GLN A 10 -1.30 -14.16 6.65
C GLN A 10 -2.78 -13.78 6.70
N GLN A 11 -3.55 -14.18 5.69
CA GLN A 11 -5.01 -14.18 5.81
C GLN A 11 -5.38 -15.17 6.93
N ARG A 12 -6.06 -14.69 7.97
CA ARG A 12 -6.46 -15.50 9.13
C ARG A 12 -7.97 -15.53 9.24
N ASP A 13 -8.51 -16.73 9.48
CA ASP A 13 -9.90 -16.91 9.85
C ASP A 13 -10.04 -16.67 11.36
N LEU A 14 -10.26 -15.41 11.72
CA LEU A 14 -10.43 -15.02 13.12
C LEU A 14 -11.84 -15.36 13.62
N THR A 15 -11.91 -15.86 14.85
CA THR A 15 -13.19 -15.89 15.59
C THR A 15 -13.67 -14.46 15.88
N ALA A 16 -14.97 -14.29 16.17
CA ALA A 16 -15.53 -12.97 16.48
C ALA A 16 -14.81 -12.28 17.66
N ASP A 17 -14.41 -13.05 18.68
CA ASP A 17 -13.67 -12.54 19.84
C ASP A 17 -12.25 -12.11 19.47
N GLU A 18 -11.56 -12.87 18.60
CA GLU A 18 -10.23 -12.50 18.10
C GLU A 18 -10.28 -11.26 17.23
N ALA A 19 -11.24 -11.19 16.30
CA ALA A 19 -11.47 -10.00 15.47
C ALA A 19 -11.79 -8.77 16.31
N SER A 20 -12.60 -8.92 17.37
CA SER A 20 -12.93 -7.82 18.30
C SER A 20 -11.72 -7.34 19.08
N ARG A 21 -10.87 -8.26 19.59
CA ARG A 21 -9.63 -7.91 20.28
C ARG A 21 -8.65 -7.21 19.35
N GLU A 22 -8.53 -7.70 18.12
CA GLU A 22 -7.65 -7.11 17.12
C GLU A 22 -8.12 -5.70 16.72
N MET A 23 -9.42 -5.52 16.46
CA MET A 23 -10.00 -4.21 16.20
C MET A 23 -9.77 -3.24 17.37
N ALA A 24 -9.92 -3.68 18.62
CA ALA A 24 -9.62 -2.85 19.79
C ALA A 24 -8.16 -2.40 19.83
N ALA A 25 -7.21 -3.27 19.44
CA ALA A 25 -5.80 -2.91 19.33
C ALA A 25 -5.54 -1.86 18.24
N TYR A 26 -6.23 -1.96 17.09
CA TYR A 26 -6.17 -0.92 16.06
C TYR A 26 -6.76 0.41 16.54
N ILE A 27 -7.90 0.40 17.23
CA ILE A 27 -8.50 1.62 17.81
C ILE A 27 -7.55 2.30 18.81
N ASP A 28 -6.92 1.52 19.68
CA ASP A 28 -5.92 2.03 20.63
C ASP A 28 -4.70 2.63 19.90
N PHE A 29 -4.20 1.95 18.85
CA PHE A 29 -3.14 2.48 18.00
C PHE A 29 -3.53 3.82 17.36
N HIS A 30 -4.71 3.93 16.73
CA HIS A 30 -5.17 5.18 16.14
C HIS A 30 -5.29 6.28 17.18
N THR A 31 -5.73 5.96 18.40
CA THR A 31 -5.81 6.93 19.50
C THR A 31 -4.43 7.48 19.87
N ARG A 32 -3.43 6.60 20.01
CA ARG A 32 -2.05 6.99 20.40
C ARG A 32 -1.30 7.69 19.27
N ALA A 33 -1.53 7.29 18.02
CA ALA A 33 -0.81 7.77 16.85
C ALA A 33 -1.59 8.81 16.02
N ALA A 34 -2.75 9.28 16.49
CA ALA A 34 -3.65 10.17 15.75
C ALA A 34 -2.95 11.38 15.12
N ALA A 35 -1.99 11.98 15.83
CA ALA A 35 -1.27 13.15 15.34
C ALA A 35 -0.35 12.85 14.14
N ALA A 36 0.11 11.61 13.99
CA ALA A 36 1.05 11.18 12.96
C ALA A 36 0.36 10.45 11.79
N ILE A 37 -0.81 9.85 12.00
CA ILE A 37 -1.56 9.19 10.92
C ILE A 37 -2.18 10.25 10.01
N ARG A 38 -2.00 10.07 8.70
CA ARG A 38 -2.46 11.00 7.66
C ARG A 38 -3.40 10.37 6.65
N ALA A 39 -3.29 9.06 6.45
CA ALA A 39 -4.22 8.24 5.70
C ALA A 39 -4.02 6.78 6.09
N GLY A 40 -4.98 5.91 5.75
CA GLY A 40 -4.84 4.48 5.90
C GLY A 40 -6.19 3.80 5.94
N ASP A 41 -6.23 2.53 5.55
CA ASP A 41 -7.41 1.68 5.70
C ASP A 41 -6.98 0.21 5.68
N ALA A 42 -7.86 -0.66 6.17
CA ALA A 42 -7.73 -2.08 5.96
C ALA A 42 -8.10 -2.43 4.51
N LEU A 43 -7.51 -3.51 3.99
CA LEU A 43 -7.87 -4.06 2.68
C LEU A 43 -8.90 -5.17 2.85
N ALA A 44 -9.88 -5.22 1.94
CA ALA A 44 -10.81 -6.34 1.82
C ALA A 44 -10.07 -7.64 1.51
N SER A 45 -10.76 -8.79 1.58
CA SER A 45 -10.17 -10.13 1.37
C SER A 45 -9.33 -10.24 0.09
N ALA A 46 -8.21 -10.98 0.15
CA ALA A 46 -7.42 -11.28 -1.04
C ALA A 46 -8.17 -12.09 -2.11
N ALA A 47 -9.29 -12.71 -1.76
CA ALA A 47 -10.18 -13.35 -2.73
C ALA A 47 -10.79 -12.34 -3.73
N GLU A 48 -10.84 -11.05 -3.39
CA GLU A 48 -11.33 -9.99 -4.27
C GLU A 48 -10.22 -9.28 -5.05
N ALA A 49 -8.96 -9.70 -4.87
CA ALA A 49 -7.81 -9.08 -5.49
C ALA A 49 -7.86 -9.16 -7.02
N VAL A 50 -7.27 -8.15 -7.66
CA VAL A 50 -7.00 -8.12 -9.10
C VAL A 50 -5.51 -7.84 -9.31
N GLN A 51 -4.87 -8.59 -10.20
CA GLN A 51 -3.50 -8.38 -10.63
C GLN A 51 -3.56 -8.05 -12.10
N ILE A 52 -2.94 -6.94 -12.45
CA ILE A 52 -2.86 -6.45 -13.81
C ILE A 52 -1.37 -6.44 -14.19
N THR A 53 -1.04 -7.07 -15.32
CA THR A 53 0.34 -7.18 -15.83
C THR A 53 0.39 -6.71 -17.27
N GLY A 54 1.60 -6.50 -17.83
CA GLY A 54 1.78 -6.13 -19.24
C GLY A 54 1.67 -4.62 -19.53
N GLY A 55 1.46 -3.81 -18.50
CA GLY A 55 1.35 -2.35 -18.61
C GLY A 55 0.09 -1.86 -19.34
N PRO A 56 -0.03 -0.54 -19.56
CA PRO A 56 -1.25 0.07 -20.10
C PRO A 56 -1.49 -0.22 -21.59
N ASP A 57 -0.45 -0.59 -22.34
CA ASP A 57 -0.57 -0.89 -23.78
C ASP A 57 -1.16 -2.30 -24.05
N ALA A 58 -0.96 -3.23 -23.12
CA ALA A 58 -1.40 -4.62 -23.24
C ALA A 58 -1.77 -5.23 -21.89
N PRO A 59 -2.77 -4.67 -21.16
CA PRO A 59 -3.10 -5.10 -19.81
C PRO A 59 -3.67 -6.52 -19.82
N VAL A 60 -3.09 -7.38 -19.00
CA VAL A 60 -3.57 -8.74 -18.71
C VAL A 60 -4.09 -8.76 -17.28
N VAL A 61 -5.42 -8.89 -17.16
CA VAL A 61 -6.13 -9.00 -15.89
C VAL A 61 -6.19 -10.46 -15.47
N THR A 62 -5.73 -10.74 -14.26
CA THR A 62 -5.86 -12.05 -13.62
C THR A 62 -6.66 -11.86 -12.34
N ASP A 63 -7.58 -12.78 -12.01
CA ASP A 63 -8.32 -12.76 -10.74
C ASP A 63 -7.53 -13.45 -9.62
N GLY A 64 -7.65 -12.93 -8.40
CA GLY A 64 -6.95 -13.43 -7.22
C GLY A 64 -7.65 -14.62 -6.57
N PRO A 65 -7.08 -15.18 -5.49
CA PRO A 65 -5.84 -14.74 -4.83
C PRO A 65 -4.57 -15.24 -5.54
N TYR A 66 -3.51 -14.41 -5.55
CA TYR A 66 -2.21 -14.74 -6.18
C TYR A 66 -1.20 -15.38 -5.21
N ALA A 67 -1.54 -15.45 -3.94
CA ALA A 67 -0.62 -15.92 -2.92
C ALA A 67 -0.49 -17.45 -2.97
N GLU A 68 0.53 -17.93 -3.69
CA GLU A 68 1.27 -19.14 -3.30
C GLU A 68 2.37 -18.78 -2.26
N GLY A 69 2.14 -17.76 -1.43
CA GLY A 69 3.06 -17.23 -0.40
C GLY A 69 2.35 -16.98 0.95
N ALA A 70 3.13 -16.86 2.02
CA ALA A 70 2.61 -16.86 3.39
C ALA A 70 1.97 -15.53 3.82
N GLU A 71 2.42 -14.38 3.29
CA GLU A 71 1.99 -13.05 3.72
C GLU A 71 1.50 -12.17 2.56
N ILE A 72 0.37 -11.51 2.76
CA ILE A 72 -0.29 -10.62 1.79
C ILE A 72 -0.52 -9.24 2.41
N ALA A 73 -0.68 -8.22 1.57
CA ALA A 73 -1.13 -6.91 2.03
C ALA A 73 -2.53 -7.00 2.65
N GLY A 74 -2.67 -6.53 3.88
CA GLY A 74 -3.92 -6.48 4.65
C GLY A 74 -4.38 -5.06 5.00
N GLY A 75 -3.53 -4.05 4.78
CA GLY A 75 -3.81 -2.65 5.09
C GLY A 75 -2.63 -1.76 4.73
N TYR A 76 -2.83 -0.45 4.81
CA TYR A 76 -1.75 0.51 4.69
C TYR A 76 -1.96 1.71 5.61
N TYR A 77 -0.88 2.45 5.87
CA TYR A 77 -0.93 3.79 6.44
C TYR A 77 -0.03 4.75 5.66
N VAL A 78 -0.33 6.04 5.78
CA VAL A 78 0.61 7.13 5.55
C VAL A 78 0.89 7.78 6.90
N PHE A 79 2.16 7.77 7.31
CA PHE A 79 2.64 8.45 8.51
C PHE A 79 3.33 9.77 8.15
N GLU A 80 3.05 10.82 8.91
CA GLU A 80 3.92 11.99 9.01
C GLU A 80 4.89 11.81 10.18
N ALA A 81 6.18 11.87 9.90
CA ALA A 81 7.24 11.76 10.90
C ALA A 81 8.43 12.68 10.55
N GLU A 82 9.28 13.00 11.53
CA GLU A 82 10.45 13.86 11.31
C GLU A 82 11.54 13.14 10.50
N ASN A 83 11.66 11.83 10.67
CA ASN A 83 12.68 10.98 10.04
C ASN A 83 12.20 9.51 9.98
N LEU A 84 13.02 8.63 9.38
CA LEU A 84 12.70 7.21 9.21
C LEU A 84 12.59 6.50 10.56
N ASP A 85 13.49 6.77 11.51
CA ASP A 85 13.48 6.11 12.82
C ASP A 85 12.15 6.35 13.56
N ASP A 86 11.63 7.58 13.53
CA ASP A 86 10.32 7.91 14.10
C ASP A 86 9.17 7.18 13.39
N ALA A 87 9.23 7.06 12.06
CA ALA A 87 8.27 6.28 11.29
C ALA A 87 8.34 4.78 11.65
N LEU A 88 9.52 4.22 11.90
CA LEU A 88 9.70 2.84 12.34
C LEU A 88 9.16 2.63 13.76
N GLN A 89 9.30 3.62 14.66
CA GLN A 89 8.67 3.56 15.99
C GLN A 89 7.15 3.55 15.91
N LEU A 90 6.55 4.28 14.95
CA LEU A 90 5.12 4.20 14.68
C LEU A 90 4.75 2.82 14.12
N ALA A 91 5.50 2.33 13.13
CA ALA A 91 5.25 1.03 12.50
C ALA A 91 5.30 -0.15 13.48
N ARG A 92 6.20 -0.14 14.47
CA ARG A 92 6.24 -1.16 15.56
C ARG A 92 4.94 -1.23 16.36
N GLN A 93 4.24 -0.11 16.49
CA GLN A 93 3.02 -0.01 17.28
C GLN A 93 1.78 -0.45 16.51
N VAL A 94 1.88 -0.64 15.19
CA VAL A 94 0.80 -1.17 14.36
C VAL A 94 0.57 -2.64 14.76
N PRO A 95 -0.67 -3.06 15.07
CA PRO A 95 -0.95 -4.43 15.48
C PRO A 95 -0.42 -5.51 14.52
N ALA A 96 -0.47 -5.26 13.20
CA ALA A 96 0.08 -6.15 12.18
C ALA A 96 1.56 -6.52 12.39
N ALA A 97 2.37 -5.66 12.99
CA ALA A 97 3.78 -5.96 13.25
C ALA A 97 3.97 -7.16 14.20
N GLN A 98 2.96 -7.50 15.01
CA GLN A 98 3.01 -8.60 16.00
C GLN A 98 2.82 -10.00 15.40
N TYR A 99 2.12 -10.08 14.27
CA TYR A 99 1.74 -11.36 13.63
C TYR A 99 2.09 -11.42 12.14
N GLY A 100 2.73 -10.37 11.62
CA GLY A 100 3.16 -10.23 10.24
C GLY A 100 4.33 -9.25 10.17
N SER A 101 4.26 -8.27 9.28
CA SER A 101 5.24 -7.18 9.19
C SER A 101 4.61 -5.88 8.71
N VAL A 102 5.33 -4.78 8.95
CA VAL A 102 5.04 -3.47 8.37
C VAL A 102 6.23 -3.01 7.57
N GLU A 103 6.04 -2.86 6.26
CA GLU A 103 7.05 -2.39 5.33
C GLU A 103 6.93 -0.87 5.19
N VAL A 104 7.97 -0.13 5.58
CA VAL A 104 7.97 1.33 5.66
C VAL A 104 8.82 1.92 4.56
N TRP A 105 8.23 2.82 3.77
CA TRP A 105 8.84 3.49 2.62
C TRP A 105 8.82 5.00 2.77
N PRO A 106 9.95 5.69 2.60
CA PRO A 106 9.95 7.12 2.35
C PRO A 106 9.22 7.42 1.02
N MET A 107 8.37 8.45 1.00
CA MET A 107 7.67 8.91 -0.21
C MET A 107 8.40 10.10 -0.84
N VAL A 108 8.43 10.16 -2.17
CA VAL A 108 9.10 11.27 -2.88
C VAL A 108 8.27 12.56 -2.75
N PHE A 109 6.96 12.44 -2.98
CA PHE A 109 5.94 13.44 -2.67
C PHE A 109 4.64 12.70 -2.37
N TRP A 110 3.65 13.39 -1.80
CA TRP A 110 2.36 12.80 -1.46
C TRP A 110 1.20 13.66 -1.93
N ASN A 111 0.26 13.03 -2.64
CA ASN A 111 -1.03 13.59 -2.97
C ASN A 111 -2.06 13.03 -1.98
N PRO A 112 -2.55 13.84 -1.02
CA PRO A 112 -3.45 13.36 0.02
C PRO A 112 -4.84 13.05 -0.53
N VAL A 113 -5.49 12.07 0.10
CA VAL A 113 -6.93 11.86 -0.03
C VAL A 113 -7.62 12.97 0.77
N ASP A 114 -8.57 13.69 0.17
CA ASP A 114 -9.22 14.87 0.75
C ASP A 114 -10.57 14.57 1.44
N ARG A 115 -10.98 13.29 1.43
CA ARG A 115 -12.18 12.77 2.08
C ARG A 115 -11.89 11.44 2.77
N PRO A 116 -12.71 11.03 3.76
CA PRO A 116 -12.63 9.69 4.30
C PRO A 116 -12.78 8.62 3.21
N THR A 117 -11.99 7.55 3.28
CA THR A 117 -12.11 6.40 2.38
C THR A 117 -13.36 5.57 2.70
N THR A 118 -13.87 4.86 1.70
CA THR A 118 -15.03 3.97 1.80
C THR A 118 -14.74 2.60 1.21
N ASP A 119 -15.71 1.68 1.32
CA ASP A 119 -15.68 0.35 0.70
C ASP A 119 -15.85 0.35 -0.84
N SER A 120 -15.98 1.55 -1.43
CA SER A 120 -15.98 1.77 -2.88
C SER A 120 -14.62 2.27 -3.39
N ASP A 121 -13.66 2.45 -2.49
CA ASP A 121 -12.31 2.88 -2.81
C ASP A 121 -11.36 1.68 -2.88
N TRP A 122 -10.25 1.83 -3.61
CA TRP A 122 -9.32 0.75 -3.93
C TRP A 122 -7.88 1.23 -3.80
N LEU A 123 -7.04 0.41 -3.16
CA LEU A 123 -5.59 0.54 -3.25
C LEU A 123 -5.12 -0.13 -4.54
N ALA A 124 -4.50 0.64 -5.43
CA ALA A 124 -3.70 0.12 -6.53
C ALA A 124 -2.22 0.24 -6.14
N LEU A 125 -1.59 -0.86 -5.75
CA LEU A 125 -0.17 -0.93 -5.45
C LEU A 125 0.60 -1.22 -6.74
N LEU A 126 1.58 -0.36 -7.07
CA LEU A 126 2.38 -0.44 -8.29
C LEU A 126 3.66 -1.18 -7.95
N LEU A 127 3.92 -2.28 -8.64
CA LEU A 127 5.10 -3.08 -8.47
C LEU A 127 5.96 -3.07 -9.74
N GLU A 128 7.26 -2.94 -9.54
CA GLU A 128 8.28 -2.96 -10.59
C GLU A 128 9.34 -4.02 -10.28
N PRO A 129 10.00 -4.61 -11.28
CA PRO A 129 11.22 -5.36 -11.07
C PRO A 129 12.21 -4.57 -10.21
N ALA A 130 12.90 -5.22 -9.28
CA ALA A 130 13.78 -4.52 -8.32
C ALA A 130 14.89 -3.68 -8.99
N ASP A 131 15.33 -4.06 -10.18
CA ASP A 131 16.30 -3.34 -11.01
C ASP A 131 15.67 -2.33 -11.99
N GLY A 132 14.34 -2.30 -12.09
CA GLY A 132 13.55 -1.39 -12.92
C GLY A 132 13.02 -0.16 -12.18
N VAL A 133 13.29 -0.01 -10.88
CA VAL A 133 12.84 1.15 -10.09
C VAL A 133 13.61 2.40 -10.47
N ASN A 134 12.89 3.40 -10.99
CA ASN A 134 13.47 4.66 -11.44
C ASN A 134 13.92 5.54 -10.26
N ILE A 135 15.08 6.19 -10.41
CA ILE A 135 15.65 7.07 -9.38
C ILE A 135 15.04 8.47 -9.50
N PRO A 136 14.49 9.07 -8.43
CA PRO A 136 13.96 10.44 -8.47
C PRO A 136 14.96 11.45 -9.05
N GLY A 137 14.51 12.21 -10.06
CA GLY A 137 15.33 13.21 -10.78
C GLY A 137 16.20 12.65 -11.92
N SER A 138 16.12 11.36 -12.22
CA SER A 138 16.70 10.78 -13.44
C SER A 138 15.81 11.02 -14.67
N ALA A 139 16.36 10.82 -15.88
CA ALA A 139 15.59 10.94 -17.12
C ALA A 139 14.45 9.90 -17.20
N ASP A 140 14.69 8.67 -16.76
CA ASP A 140 13.68 7.60 -16.75
C ASP A 140 12.57 7.92 -15.74
N TRP A 141 12.91 8.57 -14.62
CA TRP A 141 11.93 9.09 -13.67
C TRP A 141 11.06 10.20 -14.27
N GLU A 142 11.67 11.16 -14.98
CA GLU A 142 10.91 12.22 -15.66
C GLU A 142 9.96 11.66 -16.73
N GLN A 143 10.41 10.63 -17.47
CA GLN A 143 9.55 9.91 -18.41
C GLN A 143 8.40 9.21 -17.70
N GLY A 144 8.66 8.50 -16.61
CA GLY A 144 7.63 7.85 -15.80
C GLY A 144 6.60 8.86 -15.26
N LEU A 145 7.06 10.02 -14.76
CA LEU A 145 6.17 11.10 -14.33
C LEU A 145 5.27 11.61 -15.46
N ALA A 146 5.78 11.71 -16.69
CA ALA A 146 4.97 12.11 -17.84
C ALA A 146 3.87 11.07 -18.15
N GLN A 147 4.20 9.78 -18.11
CA GLN A 147 3.22 8.70 -18.28
C GLN A 147 2.15 8.73 -17.17
N HIS A 148 2.56 8.95 -15.93
CA HIS A 148 1.63 9.09 -14.80
C HIS A 148 0.75 10.35 -14.91
N ALA A 149 1.25 11.43 -15.52
CA ALA A 149 0.45 12.62 -15.79
C ALA A 149 -0.62 12.34 -16.85
N GLU A 150 -0.29 11.60 -17.92
CA GLU A 150 -1.26 11.15 -18.92
C GLU A 150 -2.34 10.24 -18.31
N PHE A 151 -1.95 9.30 -17.45
CA PHE A 151 -2.90 8.51 -16.66
C PHE A 151 -3.79 9.40 -15.77
N GLY A 152 -3.20 10.42 -15.13
CA GLY A 152 -3.93 11.38 -14.30
C GLY A 152 -5.03 12.12 -15.06
N GLU A 153 -4.73 12.60 -16.28
CA GLU A 153 -5.70 13.23 -17.18
C GLU A 153 -6.81 12.23 -17.59
N ALA A 154 -6.45 10.98 -17.89
CA ALA A 154 -7.40 9.96 -18.33
C ALA A 154 -8.34 9.46 -17.22
N ALA A 155 -7.81 9.26 -16.01
CA ALA A 155 -8.58 8.78 -14.86
C ALA A 155 -9.32 9.90 -14.11
N GLY A 156 -8.81 11.13 -14.15
CA GLY A 156 -9.45 12.31 -13.57
C GLY A 156 -9.86 12.10 -12.11
N ALA A 157 -11.13 12.40 -11.79
CA ALA A 157 -11.67 12.35 -10.44
C ALA A 157 -11.73 10.95 -9.81
N HIS A 158 -11.43 9.89 -10.58
CA HIS A 158 -11.28 8.57 -10.00
C HIS A 158 -10.01 8.44 -9.14
N ILE A 159 -9.00 9.29 -9.34
CA ILE A 159 -7.81 9.31 -8.47
C ILE A 159 -8.12 10.17 -7.25
N LEU A 160 -8.15 9.55 -6.08
CA LEU A 160 -8.34 10.26 -4.81
C LEU A 160 -7.01 10.72 -4.20
N GLY A 161 -5.93 9.99 -4.44
CA GLY A 161 -4.62 10.27 -3.87
C GLY A 161 -3.61 9.20 -4.22
N GLY A 162 -2.41 9.33 -3.70
CA GLY A 162 -1.32 8.41 -3.97
C GLY A 162 0.05 9.03 -3.82
N ALA A 163 1.06 8.22 -4.04
CA ALA A 163 2.44 8.68 -4.06
C ALA A 163 3.34 7.70 -4.78
N PRO A 164 4.40 8.19 -5.43
CA PRO A 164 5.55 7.37 -5.71
C PRO A 164 6.44 7.21 -4.46
N LEU A 165 7.04 6.04 -4.34
CA LEU A 165 7.93 5.66 -3.24
C LEU A 165 9.39 5.89 -3.64
N HIS A 166 10.26 6.08 -2.66
CA HIS A 166 11.70 6.03 -2.90
C HIS A 166 12.16 4.60 -3.26
N PRO A 167 13.36 4.44 -3.85
CA PRO A 167 13.88 3.13 -4.25
C PRO A 167 13.87 2.07 -3.13
N PRO A 168 13.79 0.76 -3.47
CA PRO A 168 13.67 -0.34 -2.50
C PRO A 168 14.78 -0.37 -1.45
N SER A 169 15.98 0.10 -1.78
CA SER A 169 17.08 0.24 -0.81
C SER A 169 16.80 1.20 0.35
N THR A 170 15.72 1.99 0.28
CA THR A 170 15.30 2.94 1.33
C THR A 170 14.16 2.40 2.20
N ALA A 171 13.57 1.26 1.82
CA ALA A 171 12.52 0.63 2.60
C ALA A 171 13.11 -0.05 3.85
N THR A 172 12.30 -0.21 4.88
CA THR A 172 12.65 -1.01 6.05
C THR A 172 11.43 -1.78 6.53
N THR A 173 11.61 -3.08 6.74
CA THR A 173 10.56 -3.95 7.24
C THR A 173 10.65 -4.08 8.76
N VAL A 174 9.54 -3.85 9.44
CA VAL A 174 9.38 -3.95 10.90
C VAL A 174 8.60 -5.21 11.24
N ARG A 175 9.15 -6.03 12.13
CA ARG A 175 8.45 -7.14 12.81
C ARG A 175 8.59 -6.99 14.31
N VAL A 176 7.65 -7.53 15.08
CA VAL A 176 7.77 -7.64 16.52
C VAL A 176 7.78 -9.11 16.90
N ARG A 177 8.82 -9.53 17.63
CA ARG A 177 8.98 -10.89 18.14
C ARG A 177 9.32 -10.80 19.62
N ASP A 178 8.55 -11.50 20.45
CA ASP A 178 8.72 -11.48 21.91
C ASP A 178 8.73 -10.07 22.53
N GLY A 179 7.95 -9.16 21.93
CA GLY A 179 7.87 -7.76 22.33
C GLY A 179 9.00 -6.87 21.80
N GLU A 180 10.02 -7.44 21.15
CA GLU A 180 11.16 -6.71 20.58
C GLU A 180 11.00 -6.40 19.10
N MET A 181 11.45 -5.22 18.70
CA MET A 181 11.44 -4.77 17.32
C MET A 181 12.59 -5.42 16.55
N VAL A 182 12.26 -6.11 15.48
CA VAL A 182 13.21 -6.67 14.51
C VAL A 182 13.09 -5.87 13.22
N LEU A 183 14.19 -5.25 12.82
CA LEU A 183 14.30 -4.49 11.58
C LEU A 183 14.99 -5.33 10.51
N THR A 184 14.55 -5.19 9.26
CA THR A 184 15.20 -5.76 8.09
C THR A 184 15.29 -4.70 7.01
N ASP A 185 16.48 -4.47 6.49
CA ASP A 185 16.72 -3.49 5.43
C ASP A 185 16.07 -3.96 4.12
N GLY A 186 15.44 -3.02 3.41
CA GLY A 186 14.72 -3.29 2.17
C GLY A 186 13.27 -3.73 2.38
N PRO A 187 12.54 -3.91 1.26
CA PRO A 187 11.18 -4.40 1.29
C PRO A 187 11.12 -5.88 1.67
N TYR A 188 9.91 -6.39 1.86
CA TYR A 188 9.64 -7.80 2.01
C TYR A 188 10.22 -8.58 0.83
N ALA A 189 11.10 -9.53 1.13
CA ALA A 189 12.02 -10.12 0.17
C ALA A 189 11.41 -11.23 -0.71
N GLU A 190 10.11 -11.49 -0.63
CA GLU A 190 9.44 -12.52 -1.43
C GLU A 190 8.79 -11.89 -2.67
N GLY A 191 9.53 -11.84 -3.78
CA GLY A 191 9.01 -11.39 -5.08
C GLY A 191 10.13 -11.03 -6.07
N ALA A 192 9.81 -11.06 -7.37
CA ALA A 192 10.67 -10.46 -8.39
C ALA A 192 10.41 -8.93 -8.48
N GLU A 193 9.21 -8.51 -8.09
CA GLU A 193 8.73 -7.15 -8.11
C GLU A 193 8.62 -6.55 -6.70
N VAL A 194 8.86 -5.24 -6.59
CA VAL A 194 8.84 -4.46 -5.35
C VAL A 194 7.95 -3.23 -5.51
N ALA A 195 7.40 -2.73 -4.41
CA ALA A 195 6.57 -1.53 -4.44
C ALA A 195 7.36 -0.32 -4.96
N ASN A 196 6.76 0.41 -5.90
CA ASN A 196 7.30 1.63 -6.50
C ASN A 196 6.37 2.83 -6.28
N GLY A 197 5.09 2.59 -6.03
CA GLY A 197 4.08 3.62 -5.86
C GLY A 197 2.73 3.04 -5.48
N TYR A 198 1.79 3.91 -5.15
CA TYR A 198 0.40 3.51 -5.01
C TYR A 198 -0.55 4.62 -5.43
N TYR A 199 -1.77 4.24 -5.81
CA TYR A 199 -2.92 5.12 -5.92
C TYR A 199 -4.05 4.64 -5.02
N ILE A 200 -4.85 5.58 -4.55
CA ILE A 200 -6.20 5.33 -4.04
C ILE A 200 -7.18 5.75 -5.13
N LEU A 201 -7.99 4.80 -5.57
CA LEU A 201 -8.95 4.96 -6.66
C LEU A 201 -10.39 4.86 -6.13
N SER A 202 -11.27 5.73 -6.60
CA SER A 202 -12.72 5.61 -6.40
C SER A 202 -13.35 4.96 -7.61
N ALA A 203 -14.17 3.93 -7.39
CA ALA A 203 -14.91 3.27 -8.46
C ALA A 203 -16.26 2.74 -7.95
N ALA A 204 -17.28 2.72 -8.81
CA ALA A 204 -18.59 2.20 -8.47
C ALA A 204 -18.56 0.68 -8.22
N ASP A 205 -17.67 -0.03 -8.91
CA ASP A 205 -17.50 -1.48 -8.81
C ASP A 205 -16.09 -1.95 -9.20
N ARG A 206 -15.89 -3.26 -9.14
CA ARG A 206 -14.62 -3.93 -9.45
C ARG A 206 -14.24 -3.80 -10.92
N ASP A 207 -15.20 -3.77 -11.83
CA ASP A 207 -14.94 -3.72 -13.27
C ASP A 207 -14.44 -2.32 -13.65
N GLU A 208 -15.07 -1.28 -13.11
CA GLU A 208 -14.61 0.10 -13.26
C GLU A 208 -13.23 0.29 -12.61
N ALA A 209 -13.02 -0.20 -11.38
CA ALA A 209 -11.72 -0.14 -10.71
C ALA A 209 -10.61 -0.82 -11.54
N THR A 210 -10.88 -2.00 -12.08
CA THR A 210 -9.94 -2.77 -12.92
C THR A 210 -9.64 -2.04 -14.21
N LYS A 211 -10.64 -1.46 -14.86
CA LYS A 211 -10.46 -0.67 -16.08
C LYS A 211 -9.56 0.54 -15.83
N ILE A 212 -9.78 1.26 -14.73
CA ILE A 212 -8.95 2.42 -14.37
C ILE A 212 -7.53 1.97 -14.04
N ALA A 213 -7.38 0.97 -13.19
CA ALA A 213 -6.08 0.45 -12.78
C ALA A 213 -5.28 -0.13 -13.95
N SER A 214 -5.94 -0.63 -15.00
CA SER A 214 -5.28 -1.11 -16.22
C SER A 214 -4.61 -0.02 -17.04
N MET A 215 -4.91 1.26 -16.78
CA MET A 215 -4.26 2.40 -17.44
C MET A 215 -3.02 2.89 -16.68
N ILE A 216 -2.71 2.34 -15.50
CA ILE A 216 -1.57 2.77 -14.70
C ILE A 216 -0.27 2.32 -15.40
N PRO A 217 0.70 3.23 -15.59
CA PRO A 217 2.00 2.88 -16.16
C PRO A 217 2.86 2.17 -15.10
N ALA A 218 2.63 0.87 -14.92
CA ALA A 218 3.42 0.01 -14.06
C ALA A 218 3.55 -1.40 -14.66
N SER A 219 4.64 -2.10 -14.33
CA SER A 219 4.85 -3.50 -14.74
C SER A 219 3.75 -4.42 -14.20
N VAL A 220 3.43 -4.26 -12.91
CA VAL A 220 2.35 -4.98 -12.23
C VAL A 220 1.56 -4.02 -11.35
N VAL A 221 0.23 -4.16 -11.36
CA VAL A 221 -0.67 -3.49 -10.42
C VAL A 221 -1.38 -4.54 -9.58
N HIS A 222 -1.24 -4.47 -8.26
CA HIS A 222 -2.05 -5.20 -7.30
C HIS A 222 -3.19 -4.29 -6.82
N LEU A 223 -4.40 -4.60 -7.25
CA LEU A 223 -5.61 -3.85 -6.94
C LEU A 223 -6.41 -4.55 -5.85
N ARG A 224 -6.67 -3.85 -4.75
CA ARG A 224 -7.42 -4.35 -3.58
C ARG A 224 -8.40 -3.30 -3.08
N ARG A 225 -9.66 -3.70 -2.90
CA ARG A 225 -10.71 -2.85 -2.32
C ARG A 225 -10.33 -2.49 -0.87
N LEU A 226 -10.60 -1.25 -0.48
CA LEU A 226 -10.52 -0.82 0.92
C LEU A 226 -11.72 -1.33 1.71
N ALA A 227 -11.57 -1.51 3.02
CA ALA A 227 -12.65 -1.93 3.90
C ALA A 227 -13.57 -0.76 4.31
N GLY A 228 -13.11 0.49 4.22
CA GLY A 228 -13.88 1.67 4.61
C GLY A 228 -14.06 1.80 6.13
N VAL A 229 -13.14 1.26 6.93
CA VAL A 229 -13.31 1.12 8.39
C VAL A 229 -12.49 2.11 9.21
N SER A 230 -11.47 2.73 8.62
CA SER A 230 -10.58 3.64 9.35
C SER A 230 -11.23 4.99 9.67
N GLY A 231 -12.13 5.47 8.79
CA GLY A 231 -12.67 6.83 8.86
C GLY A 231 -11.63 7.94 8.64
N LEU A 232 -10.47 7.58 8.08
CA LEU A 232 -9.35 8.45 7.72
C LEU A 232 -9.49 8.99 6.31
#